data_AF-A0A553DBY1-F1
#
_entry.id   AF-A0A553DBY1-F1
#
_cell.length_a   1.000
_cell.length_b   1.000
_cell.length_c   1.000
_cell.angle_alpha   90.00
_cell.angle_beta   90.00
_cell.angle_gamma   90.00
#
_symmetry.space_group_name_H-M   'P 1'
#
loop_
_entity.id
_entity.type
_entity.pdbx_description
1 polymer ?
#
loop_
_entity_poly.entity_id
_entity_poly.type
_entity_poly.pdbx_seq_one_letter_code
_entity_poly.pdbx_strand_id
1 'polypeptide(L)'
;MKNRVEILELALILEKITSAFLAELLDIENYKETRSLGNKSGNLSFNQKVELLIDIRALSKNDKNKYQAFMELRNQFMHNLDADTYEKCYNLMEGKEKFVLKIYPQPEDMTREEQLRRASLDMANDIIRITSNLIEVVKEKIGKQVTLEMLQKSQDSAFKAIKEIEDTLNAFIDKKIEQKEKIEVEGLKNLGTEIRKLIYGVWGHHFKNGSH
;
A
#
# COMPACT_ATOMS: atom_id res chain seq x y z
N MET A 1 -31.81 10.38 -16.75
CA MET A 1 -31.69 9.17 -15.88
C MET A 1 -30.48 8.30 -16.25
N LYS A 2 -30.27 7.96 -17.53
CA LYS A 2 -29.12 7.14 -18.00
C LYS A 2 -27.74 7.65 -17.53
N ASN A 3 -27.45 8.95 -17.69
CA ASN A 3 -26.17 9.54 -17.28
C ASN A 3 -25.89 9.42 -15.77
N ARG A 4 -26.93 9.55 -14.93
CA ARG A 4 -26.80 9.39 -13.47
C ARG A 4 -26.41 7.96 -13.09
N VAL A 5 -27.03 6.97 -13.75
CA VAL A 5 -26.73 5.55 -13.50
C VAL A 5 -25.28 5.23 -13.89
N GLU A 6 -24.83 5.70 -15.06
CA GLU A 6 -23.46 5.51 -15.54
C GLU A 6 -22.40 6.07 -14.56
N ILE A 7 -22.59 7.30 -14.08
CA ILE A 7 -21.68 7.90 -13.10
C ILE A 7 -21.78 7.24 -11.72
N LEU A 8 -22.96 6.79 -11.31
CA LEU A 8 -23.15 6.06 -10.06
C LEU A 8 -22.38 4.73 -10.08
N GLU A 9 -22.48 3.95 -11.17
CA GLU A 9 -21.77 2.68 -11.31
C GLU A 9 -20.26 2.87 -11.19
N LEU A 10 -19.70 3.87 -11.89
CA LEU A 10 -18.28 4.20 -11.83
C LEU A 10 -17.86 4.65 -10.42
N ALA A 11 -18.67 5.47 -9.76
CA ALA A 11 -18.40 5.91 -8.40
C ALA A 11 -18.40 4.75 -7.39
N LEU A 12 -19.32 3.79 -7.53
CA LEU A 12 -19.37 2.59 -6.69
C LEU A 12 -18.16 1.68 -6.91
N ILE A 13 -17.74 1.50 -8.16
CA ILE A 13 -16.51 0.75 -8.49
C ILE A 13 -15.31 1.42 -7.85
N LEU A 14 -15.14 2.73 -8.04
CA LEU A 14 -14.03 3.48 -7.51
C LEU A 14 -14.02 3.50 -5.98
N GLU A 15 -15.18 3.65 -5.36
CA GLU A 15 -15.33 3.56 -3.90
C GLU A 15 -14.90 2.18 -3.38
N LYS A 16 -15.29 1.10 -4.05
CA LYS A 16 -14.89 -0.27 -3.69
C LYS A 16 -13.38 -0.45 -3.79
N ILE A 17 -12.76 0.01 -4.87
CA ILE A 17 -11.31 -0.11 -5.08
C ILE A 17 -10.56 0.76 -4.06
N THR A 18 -11.05 1.97 -3.78
CA THR A 18 -10.46 2.87 -2.77
C THR A 18 -10.55 2.27 -1.37
N SER A 19 -11.69 1.68 -0.99
CA SER A 19 -11.82 0.94 0.27
C SER A 19 -10.82 -0.23 0.35
N ALA A 20 -10.65 -0.99 -0.74
CA ALA A 20 -9.69 -2.10 -0.77
C ALA A 20 -8.24 -1.61 -0.63
N PHE A 21 -7.89 -0.50 -1.31
CA PHE A 21 -6.58 0.12 -1.15
C PHE A 21 -6.33 0.57 0.29
N LEU A 22 -7.27 1.29 0.89
CA LEU A 22 -7.14 1.76 2.27
C LEU A 22 -7.05 0.59 3.26
N ALA A 23 -7.78 -0.50 2.98
CA ALA A 23 -7.70 -1.72 3.78
C ALA A 23 -6.33 -2.37 3.71
N GLU A 24 -5.77 -2.51 2.52
CA GLU A 24 -4.41 -3.04 2.32
C GLU A 24 -3.36 -2.16 3.02
N LEU A 25 -3.49 -0.84 2.90
CA LEU A 25 -2.59 0.11 3.54
C LEU A 25 -2.64 0.03 5.08
N LEU A 26 -3.80 -0.32 5.64
CA LEU A 26 -4.04 -0.42 7.07
C LEU A 26 -3.97 -1.85 7.61
N ASP A 27 -3.58 -2.82 6.78
CA ASP A 27 -3.52 -4.25 7.10
C ASP A 27 -4.86 -4.82 7.63
N ILE A 28 -5.95 -4.51 6.93
CA ILE A 28 -7.32 -4.94 7.26
C ILE A 28 -7.77 -6.03 6.29
N GLU A 29 -7.74 -7.29 6.72
CA GLU A 29 -8.10 -8.44 5.87
C GLU A 29 -9.58 -8.43 5.40
N ASN A 30 -10.53 -8.14 6.29
CA ASN A 30 -11.97 -8.16 5.98
C ASN A 30 -12.63 -6.78 6.09
N TYR A 31 -12.18 -5.85 5.25
CA TYR A 31 -12.63 -4.46 5.30
C TYR A 31 -14.14 -4.28 5.11
N LYS A 32 -14.82 -5.23 4.44
CA LYS A 32 -16.27 -5.18 4.17
C LYS A 32 -17.11 -5.22 5.44
N GLU A 33 -16.60 -5.86 6.50
CA GLU A 33 -17.28 -5.97 7.78
C GLU A 33 -16.96 -4.82 8.73
N THR A 34 -15.93 -4.03 8.41
CA THR A 34 -15.50 -2.91 9.24
C THR A 34 -16.51 -1.76 9.19
N ARG A 35 -16.52 -0.99 10.27
CA ARG A 35 -17.36 0.21 10.37
C ARG A 35 -16.93 1.28 9.37
N SER A 36 -15.63 1.49 9.16
CA SER A 36 -15.10 2.63 8.41
C SER A 36 -15.05 2.39 6.89
N LEU A 37 -14.71 1.18 6.44
CA LEU A 37 -14.47 0.89 5.01
C LEU A 37 -15.54 -0.02 4.37
N GLY A 38 -16.37 -0.65 5.19
CA GLY A 38 -17.45 -1.53 4.77
C GLY A 38 -18.69 -0.78 4.28
N ASN A 39 -19.82 -1.50 4.22
CA ASN A 39 -21.10 -0.98 3.70
C ASN A 39 -22.14 -0.73 4.81
N LYS A 40 -21.70 -0.65 6.07
CA LYS A 40 -22.56 -0.41 7.23
C LYS A 40 -22.86 1.09 7.38
N SER A 41 -23.92 1.42 8.11
CA SER A 41 -24.23 2.81 8.46
C SER A 41 -23.08 3.46 9.23
N GLY A 42 -22.69 4.66 8.82
CA GLY A 42 -21.55 5.38 9.39
C GLY A 42 -20.19 5.01 8.81
N ASN A 43 -20.15 4.35 7.65
CA ASN A 43 -18.93 4.20 6.87
C ASN A 43 -18.42 5.55 6.33
N LEU A 44 -17.13 5.59 5.99
CA LEU A 44 -16.58 6.73 5.27
C LEU A 44 -17.25 6.82 3.91
N SER A 45 -17.72 8.02 3.56
CA SER A 45 -18.23 8.31 2.22
C SER A 45 -17.11 8.19 1.18
N PHE A 46 -17.50 7.97 -0.08
CA PHE A 46 -16.57 8.01 -1.22
C PHE A 46 -15.62 9.21 -1.18
N ASN A 47 -16.16 10.42 -0.98
CA ASN A 47 -15.36 11.65 -0.92
C ASN A 47 -14.33 11.61 0.22
N GLN A 48 -14.74 11.18 1.42
CA GLN A 48 -13.81 11.04 2.56
C GLN A 48 -12.69 10.03 2.28
N LYS A 49 -13.00 8.91 1.61
CA LYS A 49 -11.99 7.92 1.23
C LYS A 49 -10.97 8.48 0.23
N VAL A 50 -11.41 9.29 -0.73
CA VAL A 50 -10.51 9.96 -1.69
C VAL A 50 -9.67 11.04 -1.03
N GLU A 51 -10.24 11.83 -0.11
CA GLU A 51 -9.46 12.82 0.66
C GLU A 51 -8.35 12.13 1.47
N LEU A 52 -8.59 10.93 2.03
CA LEU A 52 -7.52 10.15 2.65
C LEU A 52 -6.39 9.79 1.67
N LEU A 53 -6.69 9.45 0.41
CA LEU A 53 -5.66 9.21 -0.63
C LEU A 53 -4.82 10.46 -0.90
N ILE A 54 -5.47 11.63 -0.88
CA ILE A 54 -4.83 12.93 -1.07
C ILE A 54 -3.91 13.25 0.11
N ASP A 55 -4.41 13.04 1.33
CA ASP A 55 -3.71 13.37 2.58
C ASP A 55 -2.45 12.52 2.79
N ILE A 56 -2.51 11.22 2.46
CA ILE A 56 -1.33 10.33 2.49
C ILE A 56 -0.36 10.60 1.33
N ARG A 57 -0.64 11.60 0.48
CA ARG A 57 0.16 11.98 -0.70
C ARG A 57 0.38 10.83 -1.66
N ALA A 58 -0.59 9.92 -1.77
CA ALA A 58 -0.54 8.82 -2.74
C ALA A 58 -0.75 9.31 -4.18
N LEU A 59 -1.31 10.51 -4.37
CA LEU A 59 -1.68 11.06 -5.65
C LEU A 59 -0.76 12.20 -6.09
N SER A 60 -0.41 12.22 -7.38
CA SER A 60 0.24 13.39 -7.98
C SER A 60 -0.71 14.59 -8.00
N LYS A 61 -0.18 15.81 -8.18
CA LYS A 61 -1.02 17.01 -8.33
C LYS A 61 -2.05 16.88 -9.46
N ASN A 62 -1.65 16.26 -10.57
CA ASN A 62 -2.55 16.07 -11.71
C ASN A 62 -3.66 15.06 -11.38
N ASP A 63 -3.30 13.96 -10.71
CA ASP A 63 -4.28 12.93 -10.34
C ASP A 63 -5.27 13.47 -9.32
N LYS A 64 -4.79 14.20 -8.31
CA LYS A 64 -5.67 14.91 -7.36
C LYS A 64 -6.74 15.75 -8.08
N ASN A 65 -6.37 16.51 -9.11
CA ASN A 65 -7.33 17.32 -9.87
C ASN A 65 -8.37 16.47 -10.61
N LYS A 66 -7.98 15.29 -11.14
CA LYS A 66 -8.92 14.34 -11.76
C LYS A 66 -9.93 13.81 -10.73
N TYR A 67 -9.46 13.36 -9.57
CA TYR A 67 -10.33 12.87 -8.49
C TYR A 67 -11.31 13.95 -8.02
N GLN A 68 -10.84 15.18 -7.81
CA GLN A 68 -11.69 16.29 -7.42
C GLN A 68 -12.76 16.60 -8.49
N ALA A 69 -12.37 16.66 -9.77
CA ALA A 69 -13.32 16.86 -10.86
C ALA A 69 -14.38 15.74 -10.92
N PHE A 70 -13.97 14.47 -10.75
CA PHE A 70 -14.91 13.34 -10.73
C PHE A 70 -15.84 13.36 -9.51
N MET A 71 -15.33 13.67 -8.32
CA MET A 71 -16.14 13.81 -7.10
C MET A 71 -17.19 14.91 -7.24
N GLU A 72 -16.81 16.06 -7.78
CA GLU A 72 -17.73 17.17 -8.06
C GLU A 72 -18.80 16.76 -9.08
N LEU A 73 -18.39 16.14 -10.19
CA LEU A 73 -19.31 15.62 -11.23
C LEU A 73 -20.33 14.65 -10.65
N ARG A 74 -19.85 13.66 -9.88
CA ARG A 74 -20.70 12.69 -9.18
C ARG A 74 -21.66 13.39 -8.22
N ASN A 75 -21.19 14.37 -7.46
CA ASN A 75 -22.04 15.09 -6.51
C ASN A 75 -23.16 15.86 -7.23
N GLN A 76 -22.87 16.50 -8.37
CA GLN A 76 -23.89 17.16 -9.19
C GLN A 76 -24.94 16.13 -9.67
N PHE A 77 -24.50 15.03 -10.28
CA PHE A 77 -25.42 13.99 -10.75
C PHE A 77 -26.21 13.29 -9.64
N MET A 78 -25.75 13.28 -8.39
CA MET A 78 -26.45 12.59 -7.29
C MET A 78 -27.38 13.50 -6.51
N HIS A 79 -27.00 14.75 -6.30
CA HIS A 79 -27.70 15.64 -5.35
C HIS A 79 -28.46 16.78 -6.01
N ASN A 80 -28.09 17.17 -7.23
CA ASN A 80 -28.76 18.25 -7.94
C ASN A 80 -29.79 17.67 -8.91
N LEU A 81 -31.08 17.95 -8.72
CA LEU A 81 -32.16 17.43 -9.57
C LEU A 81 -32.10 18.01 -11.00
N ASP A 82 -31.64 19.24 -11.15
CA ASP A 82 -31.58 19.93 -12.44
C ASP A 82 -30.37 19.50 -13.28
N ALA A 83 -29.36 18.87 -12.66
CA ALA A 83 -28.15 18.37 -13.29
C ALA A 83 -28.35 16.95 -13.87
N ASP A 84 -29.11 16.85 -14.97
CA ASP A 84 -29.45 15.58 -15.64
C ASP A 84 -28.60 15.25 -16.88
N THR A 85 -27.75 16.17 -17.29
CA THR A 85 -26.84 16.11 -18.45
C THR A 85 -25.42 16.51 -18.04
N TYR A 86 -24.41 16.05 -18.78
CA TYR A 86 -23.02 16.41 -18.52
C TYR A 86 -22.81 17.91 -18.67
N GLU A 87 -23.37 18.54 -19.71
CA GLU A 87 -23.33 20.00 -19.90
C GLU A 87 -23.85 20.75 -18.67
N LYS A 88 -25.03 20.38 -18.15
CA LYS A 88 -25.59 21.03 -16.94
C LYS A 88 -24.72 20.79 -15.71
N CYS A 89 -24.14 19.61 -15.53
CA CYS A 89 -23.19 19.36 -14.45
C CYS A 89 -21.96 20.25 -14.56
N TYR A 90 -21.34 20.33 -15.75
CA TYR A 90 -20.12 21.09 -15.97
C TYR A 90 -20.32 22.61 -15.88
N ASN A 91 -21.51 23.11 -16.25
CA ASN A 91 -21.90 24.50 -16.04
C ASN A 91 -21.90 24.90 -14.55
N LEU A 92 -22.06 23.94 -13.64
CA LEU A 92 -22.04 24.13 -12.20
C LEU A 92 -20.65 23.88 -11.59
N MET A 93 -19.67 23.49 -12.40
CA MET A 93 -18.32 23.08 -11.98
C MET A 93 -17.28 24.01 -12.61
N GLU A 94 -17.07 25.17 -11.99
CA GLU A 94 -16.24 26.25 -12.53
C GLU A 94 -14.85 25.75 -12.97
N GLY A 95 -14.52 25.97 -14.24
CA GLY A 95 -13.23 25.63 -14.84
C GLY A 95 -12.96 24.14 -15.08
N LYS A 96 -13.81 23.21 -14.58
CA LYS A 96 -13.59 21.77 -14.71
C LYS A 96 -13.81 21.26 -16.12
N GLU A 97 -14.72 21.86 -16.87
CA GLU A 97 -14.97 21.53 -18.27
C GLU A 97 -13.69 21.68 -19.12
N LYS A 98 -13.07 22.86 -19.05
CA LYS A 98 -11.84 23.16 -19.77
C LYS A 98 -10.68 22.25 -19.32
N PHE A 99 -10.62 21.93 -18.03
CA PHE A 99 -9.64 21.00 -17.49
C PHE A 99 -9.81 19.59 -18.07
N VAL A 100 -11.02 19.04 -18.01
CA VAL A 100 -11.31 17.65 -18.44
C VAL A 100 -11.06 17.50 -19.93
N LEU A 101 -11.57 18.40 -20.78
CA LEU A 101 -11.39 18.31 -22.22
C LEU A 101 -9.97 18.60 -22.69
N LYS A 102 -9.18 19.34 -21.89
CA LYS A 102 -7.75 19.51 -22.17
C LYS A 102 -6.96 18.21 -21.93
N ILE A 103 -7.33 17.44 -20.91
CA ILE A 103 -6.64 16.19 -20.56
C ILE A 103 -7.15 15.03 -21.41
N TYR A 104 -8.44 15.00 -21.72
CA TYR A 104 -9.11 13.95 -22.48
C TYR A 104 -9.77 14.57 -23.73
N PRO A 105 -8.96 14.98 -24.73
CA PRO A 105 -9.47 15.62 -25.94
C PRO A 105 -10.39 14.68 -26.71
N GLN A 106 -11.49 15.22 -27.22
CA GLN A 106 -12.52 14.49 -27.95
C GLN A 106 -12.68 15.05 -29.37
N PRO A 107 -13.17 14.24 -30.33
CA PRO A 107 -13.42 14.71 -31.69
C PRO A 107 -14.37 15.91 -31.77
N GLU A 108 -14.05 16.87 -32.64
CA GLU A 108 -14.80 18.12 -32.81
C GLU A 108 -16.18 17.93 -33.47
N ASP A 109 -16.38 16.82 -34.17
CA ASP A 109 -17.64 16.47 -34.85
C ASP A 109 -18.72 15.93 -33.91
N MET A 110 -18.39 15.71 -32.63
CA MET A 110 -19.33 15.26 -31.62
C MET A 110 -20.10 16.43 -30.98
N THR A 111 -21.31 16.15 -30.50
CA THR A 111 -22.05 17.10 -29.67
C THR A 111 -21.30 17.39 -28.38
N ARG A 112 -21.53 18.58 -27.81
CA ARG A 112 -20.85 18.98 -26.57
C ARG A 112 -21.12 18.02 -25.42
N GLU A 113 -22.38 17.63 -25.22
CA GLU A 113 -22.78 16.58 -24.28
C GLU A 113 -21.99 15.27 -24.45
N GLU A 114 -21.82 14.79 -25.68
CA GLU A 114 -21.11 13.53 -25.93
C GLU A 114 -19.61 13.66 -25.70
N GLN A 115 -19.00 14.80 -26.04
CA GLN A 115 -17.61 15.08 -25.70
C GLN A 115 -17.40 15.05 -24.19
N LEU A 116 -18.26 15.74 -23.42
CA LEU A 116 -18.15 15.79 -21.97
C LEU A 116 -18.39 14.44 -21.32
N ARG A 117 -19.35 13.67 -21.83
CA ARG A 117 -19.57 12.28 -21.41
C ARG A 117 -18.32 11.44 -21.62
N ARG A 118 -17.79 11.37 -22.84
CA ARG A 118 -16.61 10.54 -23.14
C ARG A 118 -15.40 10.96 -22.32
N ALA A 119 -15.12 12.26 -22.24
CA ALA A 119 -14.01 12.76 -21.46
C ALA A 119 -14.16 12.45 -19.96
N SER A 120 -15.40 12.46 -19.43
CA SER A 120 -15.70 12.03 -18.06
C SER A 120 -15.47 10.54 -17.84
N LEU A 121 -15.83 9.71 -18.82
CA LEU A 121 -15.59 8.26 -18.77
C LEU A 121 -14.11 7.92 -18.84
N ASP A 122 -13.37 8.58 -19.75
CA ASP A 122 -11.92 8.44 -19.85
C ASP A 122 -11.24 8.85 -18.54
N MET A 123 -11.70 9.95 -17.94
CA MET A 123 -11.24 10.39 -16.61
C MET A 123 -11.53 9.34 -15.53
N ALA A 124 -12.74 8.79 -15.48
CA ALA A 124 -13.10 7.77 -14.49
C ALA A 124 -12.26 6.49 -14.65
N ASN A 125 -12.03 6.05 -15.89
CA ASN A 125 -11.18 4.91 -16.20
C ASN A 125 -9.73 5.15 -15.81
N ASP A 126 -9.21 6.35 -16.05
CA ASP A 126 -7.86 6.72 -15.61
C ASP A 126 -7.75 6.72 -14.08
N ILE A 127 -8.74 7.27 -13.38
CA ILE A 127 -8.81 7.23 -11.93
C ILE A 127 -8.86 5.79 -11.39
N ILE A 128 -9.65 4.90 -12.01
CA ILE A 128 -9.69 3.47 -11.66
C ILE A 128 -8.30 2.86 -11.81
N ARG A 129 -7.64 3.08 -12.94
CA ARG A 129 -6.27 2.59 -13.20
C ARG A 129 -5.26 3.12 -12.17
N ILE A 130 -5.32 4.42 -11.86
CA ILE A 130 -4.45 5.03 -10.84
C ILE A 130 -4.67 4.34 -9.50
N THR A 131 -5.92 4.17 -9.07
CA THR A 131 -6.25 3.52 -7.79
C THR A 131 -5.77 2.07 -7.76
N SER A 132 -5.94 1.32 -8.85
CA SER A 132 -5.45 -0.06 -8.96
C SER A 132 -3.93 -0.14 -8.87
N ASN A 133 -3.21 0.74 -9.55
CA ASN A 133 -1.74 0.79 -9.49
C ASN A 133 -1.23 1.12 -8.08
N LEU A 134 -1.96 1.95 -7.32
CA LEU A 134 -1.60 2.23 -5.93
C LEU A 134 -1.63 0.96 -5.06
N ILE A 135 -2.58 0.04 -5.29
CA ILE A 135 -2.65 -1.24 -4.59
C ILE A 135 -1.41 -2.09 -4.89
N GLU A 136 -1.00 -2.16 -6.16
CA GLU A 136 0.20 -2.93 -6.55
C GLU A 136 1.46 -2.37 -5.90
N VAL A 137 1.61 -1.04 -5.89
CA VAL A 137 2.76 -0.37 -5.25
C VAL A 137 2.80 -0.64 -3.74
N VAL A 138 1.65 -0.62 -3.06
CA VAL A 138 1.58 -0.94 -1.62
C VAL A 138 1.99 -2.39 -1.38
N LYS A 139 1.47 -3.35 -2.15
CA LYS A 139 1.84 -4.77 -2.03
C LYS A 139 3.33 -5.00 -2.24
N GLU A 140 3.92 -4.37 -3.26
CA GLU A 140 5.36 -4.45 -3.47
C GLU A 140 6.16 -3.85 -2.32
N LYS A 141 5.75 -2.69 -1.80
CA LYS A 141 6.47 -2.00 -0.71
C LYS A 141 6.43 -2.81 0.58
N ILE A 142 5.26 -3.34 0.94
CA ILE A 142 5.09 -4.21 2.11
C ILE A 142 6.00 -5.44 1.96
N GLY A 143 5.96 -6.13 0.80
CA GLY A 143 6.80 -7.30 0.55
C GLY A 143 8.31 -7.00 0.65
N LYS A 144 8.76 -5.87 0.08
CA LYS A 144 10.17 -5.43 0.15
C LYS A 144 10.57 -5.08 1.59
N GLN A 145 9.71 -4.40 2.35
CA GLN A 145 10.00 -4.01 3.73
C GLN A 145 10.09 -5.22 4.66
N VAL A 146 9.16 -6.17 4.55
CA VAL A 146 9.22 -7.45 5.28
C VAL A 146 10.54 -8.19 4.97
N THR A 147 10.95 -8.21 3.69
CA THR A 147 12.22 -8.84 3.28
C THR A 147 13.43 -8.15 3.92
N LEU A 148 13.45 -6.82 3.94
CA LEU A 148 14.53 -6.03 4.54
C LEU A 148 14.60 -6.23 6.06
N GLU A 149 13.46 -6.23 6.75
CA GLU A 149 13.39 -6.47 8.20
C GLU A 149 13.85 -7.89 8.56
N MET A 150 13.48 -8.90 7.75
CA MET A 150 14.00 -10.26 7.91
C MET A 150 15.51 -10.32 7.70
N LEU A 151 16.03 -9.63 6.69
CA LEU A 151 17.47 -9.59 6.40
C LEU A 151 18.25 -8.92 7.55
N GLN A 152 17.72 -7.82 8.10
CA GLN A 152 18.29 -7.15 9.27
C GLN A 152 18.30 -8.05 10.51
N LYS A 153 17.16 -8.68 10.85
CA LYS A 153 17.11 -9.65 11.96
C LYS A 153 18.08 -10.82 11.77
N SER A 154 18.21 -11.30 10.53
CA SER A 154 19.18 -12.37 10.21
C SER A 154 20.62 -11.90 10.39
N GLN A 155 20.94 -10.66 10.02
CA GLN A 155 22.27 -10.07 10.24
C GLN A 155 22.57 -9.91 11.73
N ASP A 156 21.64 -9.36 12.50
CA ASP A 156 21.80 -9.18 13.96
C ASP A 156 22.03 -10.53 14.66
N SER A 157 21.28 -11.56 14.25
CA SER A 157 21.46 -12.93 14.74
C SER A 157 22.86 -13.47 14.42
N ALA A 158 23.35 -13.23 13.20
CA ALA A 158 24.67 -13.67 12.78
C ALA A 158 25.79 -12.95 13.54
N PHE A 159 25.67 -11.62 13.73
CA PHE A 159 26.62 -10.85 14.54
C PHE A 159 26.66 -11.33 15.99
N LYS A 160 25.49 -11.62 16.57
CA LYS A 160 25.41 -12.18 17.93
C LYS A 160 26.09 -13.54 18.02
N ALA A 161 25.84 -14.44 17.06
CA ALA A 161 26.49 -15.74 17.01
C ALA A 161 28.02 -15.61 16.87
N ILE A 162 28.51 -14.71 16.01
CA ILE A 162 29.95 -14.46 15.86
C ILE A 162 30.57 -14.00 17.18
N LYS A 163 29.91 -13.07 17.88
CA LYS A 163 30.39 -12.58 19.18
C LYS A 163 30.43 -13.69 20.23
N GLU A 164 29.40 -14.52 20.33
CA GLU A 164 29.38 -15.66 21.26
C GLU A 164 30.48 -16.70 20.94
N ILE A 165 30.80 -16.90 19.66
CA ILE A 165 31.92 -17.74 19.24
C ILE A 165 33.26 -17.14 19.67
N GLU A 166 33.45 -15.83 19.45
CA GLU A 166 34.65 -15.10 19.87
C GLU A 166 34.85 -15.21 21.40
N ASP A 167 33.80 -14.97 22.19
CA ASP A 167 33.84 -15.09 23.65
C ASP A 167 34.20 -16.52 24.09
N THR A 168 33.63 -17.54 23.42
CA THR A 168 33.90 -18.95 23.71
C THR A 168 35.35 -19.35 23.38
N LEU A 169 35.86 -18.87 22.24
CA LEU A 169 37.25 -19.09 21.83
C LEU A 169 38.23 -18.45 22.82
N ASN A 170 37.99 -17.18 23.17
CA ASN A 170 38.84 -16.45 24.11
C ASN A 170 38.85 -17.14 25.48
N ALA A 171 37.69 -17.51 26.02
CA ALA A 171 37.60 -18.23 27.29
C ALA A 171 38.33 -19.60 27.27
N PHE A 172 38.28 -20.31 26.14
CA PHE A 172 39.03 -21.57 25.99
C PHE A 172 40.55 -21.34 26.00
N ILE A 173 41.01 -20.33 25.27
CA ILE A 173 42.43 -19.97 25.19
C ILE A 173 42.94 -19.52 26.55
N ASP A 174 42.23 -18.61 27.22
CA ASP A 174 42.61 -18.07 28.54
C ASP A 174 42.76 -19.19 29.57
N LYS A 175 41.79 -20.11 29.60
CA LYS A 175 41.84 -21.29 30.49
C LYS A 175 43.07 -22.15 30.24
N LYS A 176 43.47 -22.35 28.98
CA LYS A 176 44.67 -23.14 28.64
C LYS A 176 45.96 -22.41 28.98
N ILE A 177 46.00 -21.08 28.83
CA ILE A 177 47.13 -20.25 29.25
C ILE A 177 47.32 -20.32 30.76
N GLU A 178 46.24 -20.15 31.55
CA GLU A 178 46.29 -20.24 33.02
C GLU A 178 46.82 -21.58 33.51
N GLN A 179 46.41 -22.67 32.86
CA GLN A 179 46.82 -24.04 33.19
C GLN A 179 48.23 -24.38 32.68
N LYS A 180 48.89 -23.49 31.93
CA LYS A 180 50.17 -23.73 31.23
C LYS A 180 50.16 -24.99 30.36
N GLU A 181 48.99 -25.36 29.85
CA GLU A 181 48.81 -26.56 29.03
C GLU A 181 49.04 -26.23 27.55
N LYS A 182 49.62 -27.18 26.81
CA LYS A 182 49.62 -27.11 25.35
C LYS A 182 48.20 -27.38 24.83
N ILE A 183 47.82 -26.69 23.77
CA ILE A 183 46.56 -26.95 23.08
C ILE A 183 46.73 -28.23 22.24
N GLU A 184 46.06 -29.29 22.64
CA GLU A 184 46.03 -30.55 21.89
C GLU A 184 44.88 -30.61 20.88
N VAL A 185 45.04 -31.44 19.85
CA VAL A 185 44.06 -31.62 18.76
C VAL A 185 42.69 -32.07 19.29
N GLU A 186 42.64 -32.88 20.34
CA GLU A 186 41.41 -33.33 21.00
C GLU A 186 40.64 -32.16 21.61
N GLY A 187 41.35 -31.21 22.24
CA GLY A 187 40.78 -29.99 22.82
C GLY A 187 40.16 -29.07 21.76
N LEU A 188 40.79 -28.98 20.59
CA LEU A 188 40.25 -28.22 19.45
C LEU A 188 38.97 -28.84 18.88
N LYS A 189 38.86 -30.18 18.85
CA LYS A 189 37.64 -30.87 18.41
C LYS A 189 36.47 -30.61 19.36
N ASN A 190 36.73 -30.60 20.66
CA ASN A 190 35.71 -30.32 21.67
C ASN A 190 35.21 -28.87 21.59
N LEU A 191 36.14 -27.92 21.40
CA LEU A 191 35.81 -26.51 21.15
C LEU A 191 34.95 -26.32 19.90
N GLY A 192 35.30 -27.01 18.79
CA GLY A 192 34.49 -26.99 17.57
C GLY A 192 33.07 -27.57 17.77
N THR A 193 32.90 -28.52 18.69
CA THR A 193 31.60 -29.09 19.03
C THR A 193 30.74 -28.12 19.84
N GLU A 194 31.34 -27.41 20.80
CA GLU A 194 30.65 -26.37 21.60
C GLU A 194 30.25 -25.15 20.76
N ILE A 195 31.16 -24.67 19.90
CA ILE A 195 30.86 -23.61 18.91
C ILE A 195 29.68 -24.02 18.03
N ARG A 196 29.65 -25.27 17.56
CA ARG A 196 28.56 -25.78 16.72
C ARG A 196 27.22 -25.77 17.47
N LYS A 197 27.20 -26.17 18.76
CA LYS A 197 25.98 -26.13 19.59
C LYS A 197 25.47 -24.70 19.80
N LEU A 198 26.37 -23.75 20.04
CA LEU A 198 26.02 -22.32 20.15
C LEU A 198 25.39 -21.79 18.87
N ILE A 199 25.99 -22.07 17.70
CA ILE A 199 25.43 -21.67 16.40
C ILE A 199 24.00 -22.21 16.24
N TYR A 200 23.77 -23.49 16.54
CA TYR A 200 22.43 -24.09 16.46
C TYR A 200 21.45 -23.51 17.49
N GLY A 201 21.91 -23.17 18.69
CA GLY A 201 21.10 -22.54 19.73
C GLY A 201 20.64 -21.13 19.36
N VAL A 202 21.57 -20.29 18.87
CA VAL A 202 21.27 -18.91 18.44
C VAL A 202 20.32 -18.90 17.23
N TRP A 203 20.58 -19.76 16.23
CA TRP A 203 19.67 -19.92 15.08
C TRP A 203 18.29 -20.45 15.48
N GLY A 204 18.23 -21.48 16.34
CA GLY A 204 16.98 -22.08 16.78
C GLY A 204 16.07 -21.14 17.58
N HIS A 205 16.66 -20.22 18.36
CA HIS A 205 15.92 -19.29 19.21
C HIS A 205 15.42 -18.03 18.47
N HIS A 206 16.08 -17.60 17.39
CA HIS A 206 15.67 -16.41 16.62
C HIS A 206 14.63 -16.71 15.52
N PHE A 207 14.64 -17.91 14.92
CA PHE A 207 13.69 -18.24 13.84
C PHE A 207 12.40 -18.92 14.29
N LYS A 208 12.32 -19.47 15.52
CA LYS A 208 11.07 -20.05 16.07
C LYS A 208 10.11 -19.03 16.70
N ASN A 209 10.60 -17.85 17.08
CA ASN A 209 9.79 -16.81 17.75
C ASN A 209 9.29 -15.70 16.79
N GLY A 210 9.48 -15.87 15.47
CA GLY A 210 9.08 -14.88 14.45
C GLY A 210 7.80 -15.22 13.67
N SER A 211 7.09 -16.28 14.07
CA SER A 211 5.85 -16.73 13.43
C SER A 211 4.68 -16.65 14.41
N HIS A 212 4.26 -15.44 14.74
CA HIS A 212 2.98 -15.10 15.36
C HIS A 212 2.50 -13.77 14.84
#